data_AF-A0A842L9E1-F1
#
_entry.id   AF-A0A842L9E1-F1
#
_cell.length_a   1.000
_cell.length_b   1.000
_cell.length_c   1.000
_cell.angle_alpha   90.00
_cell.angle_beta   90.00
_cell.angle_gamma   90.00
#
_symmetry.space_group_name_H-M   'P 1'
#
loop_
_entity.id
_entity.type
_entity.pdbx_description
1 polymer ?
#
loop_
_entity_poly.entity_id
_entity_poly.type
_entity_poly.pdbx_seq_one_letter_code
_entity_poly.pdbx_strand_id
1 'polypeptide(L)'
;VNVYIPSGAIVGLDGIKAASIGEITSVKLVTRKPPRSLGISTDEKRVLYKGNASEAVKKFPLNINVAATLSIACNMDVEVEIIVDPQVDRNVHEITVKGDFGELKTIAENVRCSLNPKTSVLAAYSAIKLLKSLSENFRVGT
;
A
#
# COMPACT_ATOMS: atom_id res chain seq x y z
N VAL A 1 2.42 -20.02 -16.34
CA VAL A 1 1.38 -19.49 -15.43
C VAL A 1 1.50 -17.99 -15.42
N ASN A 2 0.40 -17.23 -15.53
CA ASN A 2 0.41 -15.77 -15.43
C ASN A 2 -0.01 -15.37 -14.02
N VAL A 3 0.75 -14.46 -13.39
CA VAL A 3 0.44 -13.91 -12.07
C VAL A 3 0.19 -12.41 -12.22
N TYR A 4 -0.95 -11.94 -11.71
CA TYR A 4 -1.33 -10.54 -11.76
C TYR A 4 -1.43 -9.98 -10.36
N ILE A 5 -0.81 -8.81 -10.13
CA ILE A 5 -0.82 -8.12 -8.84
C ILE A 5 -1.52 -6.78 -9.03
N PRO A 6 -2.79 -6.64 -8.61
CA PRO A 6 -3.49 -5.37 -8.66
C PRO A 6 -2.90 -4.38 -7.64
N SER A 7 -3.10 -3.07 -7.85
CA SER A 7 -2.65 -2.03 -6.91
C SER A 7 -3.22 -2.16 -5.51
N GLY A 8 -4.37 -2.83 -5.36
CA GLY A 8 -4.97 -3.06 -4.05
C GLY A 8 -5.46 -1.77 -3.40
N ALA A 9 -5.04 -1.50 -2.16
CA ALA A 9 -5.48 -0.35 -1.39
C ALA A 9 -4.66 0.93 -1.61
N ILE A 10 -3.77 0.96 -2.61
CA ILE A 10 -2.90 2.11 -2.90
C ILE A 10 -3.08 2.63 -4.32
N VAL A 11 -2.49 3.78 -4.57
CA VAL A 11 -2.42 4.45 -5.88
C VAL A 11 -0.97 4.78 -6.23
N GLY A 12 -0.68 4.92 -7.52
CA GLY A 12 0.66 5.25 -8.03
C GLY A 12 1.56 4.03 -8.30
N LEU A 13 1.03 2.80 -8.26
CA LEU A 13 1.82 1.60 -8.57
C LEU A 13 2.33 1.61 -10.02
N ASP A 14 1.56 2.22 -10.92
CA ASP A 14 1.95 2.53 -12.30
C ASP A 14 3.19 3.42 -12.36
N GLY A 15 3.22 4.51 -11.59
CA GLY A 15 4.38 5.39 -11.48
C GLY A 15 5.61 4.68 -10.91
N ILE A 16 5.42 3.80 -9.92
CA ILE A 16 6.52 3.01 -9.33
C ILE A 16 7.07 1.99 -10.32
N LYS A 17 6.21 1.32 -11.09
CA LYS A 17 6.62 0.42 -12.18
C LYS A 17 7.38 1.15 -13.28
N ALA A 18 6.99 2.39 -13.60
CA ALA A 18 7.73 3.21 -14.55
C ALA A 18 9.10 3.62 -13.99
N ALA A 19 9.14 4.05 -12.72
CA ALA A 19 10.37 4.42 -12.02
C ALA A 19 11.37 3.25 -11.89
N SER A 20 10.89 2.00 -11.82
CA SER A 20 11.77 0.83 -11.71
C SER A 20 12.57 0.51 -12.98
N ILE A 21 12.37 1.26 -14.08
CA ILE A 21 13.24 1.22 -15.25
C ILE A 21 14.60 1.89 -14.94
N GLY A 22 14.59 2.93 -14.12
CA GLY A 22 15.78 3.63 -13.62
C GLY A 22 16.23 3.12 -12.25
N GLU A 23 17.01 3.95 -11.56
CA GLU A 23 17.45 3.67 -10.18
C GLU A 23 16.49 4.25 -9.14
N ILE A 24 15.81 3.38 -8.40
CA ILE A 24 15.07 3.76 -7.19
C ILE A 24 16.02 3.68 -5.99
N THR A 25 16.24 4.82 -5.33
CA THR A 25 17.14 4.91 -4.17
C THR A 25 16.42 4.73 -2.84
N SER A 26 15.10 4.97 -2.79
CA SER A 26 14.32 4.84 -1.56
C SER A 26 12.84 4.62 -1.83
N VAL A 27 12.22 3.72 -1.06
CA VAL A 27 10.77 3.52 -1.01
C VAL A 27 10.35 3.44 0.45
N LYS A 28 9.41 4.30 0.84
CA LYS A 28 8.83 4.32 2.17
C LYS A 28 7.31 4.21 2.10
N LEU A 29 6.74 3.29 2.85
CA LEU A 29 5.31 3.14 3.10
C LEU A 29 4.99 3.53 4.55
N VAL A 30 4.18 4.56 4.74
CA VAL A 30 3.57 4.87 6.04
C VAL A 30 2.11 4.46 6.01
N THR A 31 1.71 3.60 6.96
CA THR A 31 0.31 3.20 7.14
C THR A 31 -0.20 3.75 8.46
N ARG A 32 -1.19 4.64 8.41
CA ARG A 32 -1.92 5.10 9.61
C ARG A 32 -3.24 4.37 9.73
N LYS A 33 -3.54 3.97 10.95
CA LYS A 33 -4.72 3.19 11.28
C LYS A 33 -5.43 3.77 12.49
N PRO A 34 -6.77 3.88 12.46
CA PRO A 34 -7.53 4.21 13.65
C PRO A 34 -7.34 3.12 14.72
N PRO A 35 -7.29 3.45 16.02
CA PRO A 35 -7.17 2.49 17.11
C PRO A 35 -8.18 1.33 17.00
N ARG A 36 -9.43 1.66 16.64
CA ARG A 36 -10.52 0.69 16.42
C ARG A 36 -10.21 -0.37 15.35
N SER A 37 -9.40 -0.08 14.34
CA SER A 37 -9.03 -1.07 13.30
C SER A 37 -8.04 -2.13 13.80
N LEU A 38 -7.34 -1.82 14.90
CA LEU A 38 -6.32 -2.68 15.50
C LEU A 38 -6.81 -3.34 16.80
N GLY A 39 -8.02 -3.00 17.26
CA GLY A 39 -8.53 -3.45 18.56
C GLY A 39 -7.77 -2.82 19.74
N ILE A 40 -7.14 -1.68 19.53
CA ILE A 40 -6.38 -0.93 20.55
C ILE A 40 -7.21 0.27 20.97
N SER A 41 -7.18 0.62 22.26
CA SER A 41 -7.69 1.89 22.78
C SER A 41 -6.51 2.79 23.11
N THR A 42 -6.40 3.93 22.44
CA THR A 42 -5.35 4.92 22.71
C THR A 42 -5.78 6.28 22.18
N ASP A 43 -5.47 7.33 22.94
CA ASP A 43 -5.71 8.73 22.56
C ASP A 43 -4.43 9.40 22.01
N GLU A 44 -3.35 8.63 21.87
CA GLU A 44 -2.07 9.11 21.38
C GLU A 44 -1.63 8.40 20.10
N LYS A 45 -1.01 9.17 19.21
CA LYS A 45 -0.34 8.63 18.03
C LYS A 45 0.87 7.81 18.45
N ARG A 46 0.95 6.55 18.02
CA ARG A 46 2.07 5.64 18.35
C ARG A 46 2.54 4.86 17.14
N VAL A 47 3.87 4.83 16.95
CA VAL A 47 4.51 3.94 15.97
C VAL A 47 4.49 2.52 16.54
N LEU A 48 3.74 1.63 15.90
CA LEU A 48 3.68 0.20 16.27
C LEU A 48 4.81 -0.59 15.65
N TYR A 49 5.31 -0.12 14.50
CA TYR A 49 6.41 -0.74 13.79
C TYR A 49 7.12 0.28 12.91
N LYS A 50 8.45 0.17 12.85
CA LYS A 50 9.28 0.84 11.86
C LYS A 50 10.43 -0.10 11.46
N GLY A 51 10.62 -0.31 10.17
CA GLY A 51 11.65 -1.20 9.64
C GLY A 51 11.26 -1.75 8.27
N ASN A 52 11.95 -2.78 7.81
CA ASN A 52 11.77 -3.33 6.47
C ASN A 52 10.51 -4.21 6.33
N ALA A 53 9.93 -4.24 5.14
CA ALA A 53 8.76 -5.06 4.81
C ALA A 53 8.98 -6.56 5.10
N SER A 54 10.18 -7.08 4.82
CA SER A 54 10.59 -8.47 5.10
C SER A 54 10.52 -8.88 6.57
N GLU A 55 10.75 -7.95 7.50
CA GLU A 55 10.62 -8.19 8.94
C GLU A 55 9.22 -7.86 9.44
N ALA A 56 8.57 -6.86 8.83
CA ALA A 56 7.21 -6.47 9.16
C ALA A 56 6.21 -7.61 8.95
N VAL A 57 6.35 -8.42 7.88
CA VAL A 57 5.46 -9.56 7.59
C VAL A 57 5.45 -10.60 8.72
N LYS A 58 6.58 -10.81 9.41
CA LYS A 58 6.67 -11.76 10.53
C LYS A 58 5.84 -11.31 11.73
N LYS A 59 5.73 -9.99 11.94
CA LYS A 59 5.00 -9.38 13.07
C LYS A 59 3.55 -9.03 12.73
N PHE A 60 3.28 -8.64 11.50
CA PHE A 60 1.98 -8.14 11.03
C PHE A 60 1.53 -8.81 9.72
N PRO A 61 1.38 -10.14 9.68
CA PRO A 61 1.14 -10.89 8.43
C PRO A 61 -0.12 -10.45 7.69
N LEU A 62 -1.17 -10.03 8.41
CA LEU A 62 -2.44 -9.59 7.83
C LEU A 62 -2.42 -8.14 7.31
N ASN A 63 -1.34 -7.37 7.55
CA ASN A 63 -1.29 -5.93 7.28
C ASN A 63 -0.19 -5.54 6.29
N ILE A 64 0.48 -6.51 5.66
CA ILE A 64 1.70 -6.26 4.88
C ILE A 64 1.50 -6.34 3.36
N ASN A 65 0.30 -6.65 2.88
CA ASN A 65 0.02 -6.85 1.45
C ASN A 65 0.45 -5.65 0.58
N VAL A 66 0.23 -4.44 1.07
CA VAL A 66 0.65 -3.20 0.39
C VAL A 66 2.18 -3.12 0.29
N ALA A 67 2.89 -3.38 1.40
CA ALA A 67 4.35 -3.35 1.40
C ALA A 67 4.92 -4.44 0.48
N ALA A 68 4.35 -5.65 0.50
CA ALA A 68 4.76 -6.72 -0.40
C ALA A 68 4.55 -6.35 -1.88
N THR A 69 3.41 -5.74 -2.22
CA THR A 69 3.12 -5.26 -3.58
C THR A 69 4.14 -4.22 -4.03
N LEU A 70 4.46 -3.26 -3.16
CA LEU A 70 5.48 -2.24 -3.44
C LEU A 70 6.86 -2.88 -3.62
N SER A 71 7.26 -3.77 -2.72
CA SER A 71 8.53 -4.48 -2.79
C SER A 71 8.71 -5.27 -4.08
N ILE A 72 7.65 -5.90 -4.58
CA ILE A 72 7.67 -6.60 -5.86
C ILE A 72 7.78 -5.60 -7.02
N ALA A 73 7.04 -4.49 -6.98
CA ALA A 73 7.03 -3.52 -8.06
C ALA A 73 8.34 -2.73 -8.20
N CYS A 74 9.02 -2.43 -7.10
CA CYS A 74 10.31 -1.72 -7.13
C CYS A 74 11.52 -2.65 -7.00
N ASN A 75 11.31 -3.96 -6.82
CA ASN A 75 12.36 -4.95 -6.55
C ASN A 75 13.30 -4.56 -5.37
N MET A 76 12.72 -4.04 -4.28
CA MET A 76 13.45 -3.60 -3.08
C MET A 76 12.70 -4.00 -1.81
N ASP A 77 13.42 -4.15 -0.70
CA ASP A 77 12.79 -4.27 0.61
C ASP A 77 12.35 -2.87 1.08
N VAL A 78 11.05 -2.64 1.15
CA VAL A 78 10.46 -1.31 1.38
C VAL A 78 10.54 -0.96 2.86
N GLU A 79 10.88 0.30 3.19
CA GLU A 79 10.76 0.78 4.56
C GLU A 79 9.27 0.95 4.90
N VAL A 80 8.82 0.31 5.97
CA VAL A 80 7.44 0.33 6.46
C VAL A 80 7.38 0.98 7.83
N GLU A 81 6.43 1.90 7.98
CA GLU A 81 6.05 2.49 9.25
C GLU A 81 4.55 2.26 9.49
N ILE A 82 4.20 1.56 10.57
CA ILE A 82 2.81 1.32 10.97
C ILE A 82 2.52 2.18 12.18
N ILE A 83 1.52 3.04 12.06
CA ILE A 83 1.14 4.01 13.07
C ILE A 83 -0.30 3.77 13.47
N VAL A 84 -0.55 3.67 14.77
CA VAL A 84 -1.90 3.88 15.31
C VAL A 84 -2.08 5.37 15.53
N ASP A 85 -3.15 5.92 14.96
CA ASP A 85 -3.41 7.36 14.97
C ASP A 85 -4.89 7.58 15.29
N PRO A 86 -5.23 8.16 16.46
CA PRO A 86 -6.61 8.43 16.86
C PRO A 86 -7.26 9.55 16.05
N GLN A 87 -6.48 10.36 15.31
CA GLN A 87 -6.99 11.46 14.50
C GLN A 87 -7.49 11.02 13.13
N VAL A 88 -7.15 9.81 12.67
CA VAL A 88 -7.69 9.25 11.43
C VAL A 88 -8.87 8.34 11.73
N ASP A 89 -9.94 8.44 10.95
CA ASP A 89 -11.10 7.55 11.02
C ASP A 89 -11.00 6.36 10.05
N ARG A 90 -10.05 6.44 9.12
CA ARG A 90 -9.85 5.53 7.98
C ARG A 90 -8.40 5.07 7.84
N ASN A 91 -8.21 4.00 7.06
CA ASN A 91 -6.86 3.50 6.77
C ASN A 91 -6.20 4.42 5.75
N VAL A 92 -5.06 4.99 6.12
CA VAL A 92 -4.29 5.88 5.26
C VAL A 92 -2.99 5.19 4.87
N HIS A 93 -2.71 5.11 3.57
CA HIS A 93 -1.44 4.65 3.04
C HIS A 93 -0.75 5.82 2.34
N GLU A 94 0.42 6.19 2.82
CA GLU A 94 1.28 7.20 2.20
C GLU A 94 2.52 6.50 1.67
N ILE A 95 2.84 6.76 0.41
CA ILE A 95 4.02 6.20 -0.25
C ILE A 95 4.91 7.35 -0.68
N THR A 96 6.20 7.24 -0.40
CA THR A 96 7.23 8.14 -0.92
C THR A 96 8.27 7.31 -1.63
N VAL A 97 8.54 7.62 -2.90
CA VAL A 97 9.55 6.96 -3.74
C VAL A 97 10.51 8.01 -4.25
N LYS A 98 11.81 7.72 -4.18
CA LYS A 98 12.88 8.59 -4.68
C LYS A 98 13.81 7.80 -5.58
N GLY A 99 14.30 8.45 -6.63
CA GLY A 99 15.24 7.86 -7.57
C GLY A 99 15.80 8.90 -8.54
N ASP A 100 16.47 8.43 -9.58
CA ASP A 100 16.96 9.27 -10.69
C ASP A 100 15.83 10.01 -11.43
N PHE A 101 14.62 9.46 -11.43
CA PHE A 101 13.40 10.06 -11.97
C PHE A 101 12.88 11.25 -11.13
N GLY A 102 13.39 11.45 -9.91
CA GLY A 102 12.92 12.46 -8.95
C GLY A 102 12.22 11.87 -7.73
N GLU A 103 11.08 12.45 -7.34
CA GLU A 103 10.32 12.06 -6.14
C GLU A 103 8.82 11.92 -6.44
N LEU A 104 8.25 10.78 -6.07
CA LEU A 104 6.82 10.47 -6.15
C LEU A 104 6.24 10.35 -4.74
N LYS A 105 5.12 11.04 -4.50
CA LYS A 105 4.34 10.93 -3.27
C LYS A 105 2.89 10.62 -3.57
N THR A 106 2.35 9.59 -2.93
CA THR A 106 0.92 9.28 -3.01
C THR A 106 0.32 9.10 -1.64
N ILE A 107 -0.96 9.42 -1.52
CA ILE A 107 -1.77 9.26 -0.31
C ILE A 107 -3.09 8.62 -0.73
N ALA A 108 -3.43 7.49 -0.12
CA ALA A 108 -4.72 6.82 -0.28
C ALA A 108 -5.44 6.72 1.07
N GLU A 109 -6.51 7.48 1.21
CA GLU A 109 -7.39 7.49 2.39
C GLU A 109 -8.62 6.62 2.14
N ASN A 110 -8.58 5.37 2.58
CA ASN A 110 -9.52 4.35 2.13
C ASN A 110 -10.69 4.14 3.09
N VAL A 111 -11.90 4.13 2.53
CA VAL A 111 -13.09 3.65 3.23
C VAL A 111 -13.00 2.13 3.45
N ARG A 112 -13.38 1.69 4.64
CA ARG A 112 -13.45 0.26 4.98
C ARG A 112 -14.55 -0.43 4.19
N CYS A 113 -14.30 -1.66 3.80
CA CYS A 113 -15.31 -2.50 3.19
C CYS A 113 -16.32 -2.97 4.26
N SER A 114 -17.61 -2.76 4.02
CA SER A 114 -18.69 -3.22 4.92
C SER A 114 -18.75 -4.75 5.02
N LEU A 115 -18.44 -5.45 3.92
CA LEU A 115 -18.44 -6.93 3.87
C LEU A 115 -17.21 -7.55 4.53
N ASN A 116 -16.08 -6.82 4.55
CA ASN A 116 -14.86 -7.25 5.25
C ASN A 116 -14.18 -6.02 5.87
N PRO A 117 -14.47 -5.69 7.14
CA PRO A 117 -13.93 -4.49 7.80
C PRO A 117 -12.39 -4.46 7.91
N LYS A 118 -11.71 -5.59 7.65
CA LYS A 118 -10.24 -5.67 7.63
C LYS A 118 -9.63 -5.17 6.32
N THR A 119 -10.42 -4.92 5.28
CA THR A 119 -9.95 -4.44 3.97
C THR A 119 -10.57 -3.12 3.55
N SER A 120 -9.93 -2.47 2.58
CA SER A 120 -10.37 -1.25 1.92
C SER A 120 -11.27 -1.59 0.72
N VAL A 121 -12.30 -0.78 0.45
CA VAL A 121 -13.15 -0.95 -0.74
C VAL A 121 -12.32 -0.86 -2.03
N LEU A 122 -11.34 0.04 -2.08
CA LEU A 122 -10.45 0.22 -3.22
C LEU A 122 -9.68 -1.06 -3.59
N ALA A 123 -9.31 -1.87 -2.60
CA ALA A 123 -8.62 -3.14 -2.84
C ALA A 123 -9.51 -4.12 -3.64
N ALA A 124 -10.79 -4.19 -3.31
CA ALA A 124 -11.75 -5.01 -4.06
C ALA A 124 -11.96 -4.45 -5.47
N TYR A 125 -12.10 -3.13 -5.61
CA TYR A 125 -12.25 -2.49 -6.92
C TYR A 125 -11.03 -2.68 -7.82
N SER A 126 -9.83 -2.64 -7.26
CA SER A 126 -8.58 -2.89 -7.99
C SER A 126 -8.55 -4.30 -8.58
N ALA A 127 -8.96 -5.31 -7.81
CA ALA A 127 -9.09 -6.68 -8.31
C ALA A 127 -10.17 -6.82 -9.41
N ILE A 128 -11.34 -6.20 -9.22
CA ILE A 128 -12.42 -6.20 -10.23
C ILE A 128 -11.94 -5.52 -11.53
N LYS A 129 -11.26 -4.38 -11.44
CA LYS A 129 -10.78 -3.65 -12.61
C LYS A 129 -9.71 -4.44 -13.35
N LEU A 130 -8.80 -5.09 -12.64
CA LEU A 130 -7.82 -6.00 -13.24
C LEU A 130 -8.51 -7.09 -14.05
N LEU A 131 -9.50 -7.80 -13.46
CA LEU A 131 -10.23 -8.87 -14.16
C LEU A 131 -10.94 -8.35 -15.42
N LYS A 132 -11.60 -7.19 -15.34
CA LYS A 132 -12.22 -6.55 -16.52
C LYS A 132 -11.20 -6.22 -17.61
N SER A 133 -10.04 -5.68 -17.23
CA SER A 133 -9.00 -5.29 -18.19
C SER A 133 -8.39 -6.46 -18.98
N LEU A 134 -8.53 -7.70 -18.50
CA LEU A 134 -8.10 -8.89 -19.24
C LEU A 134 -8.95 -9.12 -20.50
N SER A 135 -10.15 -8.54 -20.55
CA SER A 135 -11.10 -8.66 -21.68
C SER A 135 -11.28 -7.35 -22.46
N GLU A 136 -10.68 -6.24 -22.02
CA GLU A 136 -10.83 -4.93 -22.64
C GLU A 136 -9.72 -4.65 -23.68
N ASN A 137 -10.09 -4.04 -24.81
CA ASN A 137 -9.15 -3.60 -25.86
C ASN A 137 -8.56 -2.20 -25.60
N PHE A 138 -9.10 -1.46 -24.63
CA PHE A 138 -8.64 -0.13 -24.25
C PHE A 138 -8.09 -0.15 -22.83
N ARG A 139 -6.85 0.32 -22.65
CA ARG A 139 -6.13 0.29 -21.38
C ARG A 139 -5.60 1.68 -21.06
N VAL A 140 -5.68 2.06 -19.79
CA VAL A 140 -5.17 3.33 -19.26
C VAL A 140 -4.19 3.01 -18.14
N GLY A 141 -3.02 3.66 -18.14
CA GLY A 141 -1.91 3.36 -17.23
C GLY A 141 -1.00 2.22 -17.74
N THR A 142 -0.12 1.73 -16.87
CA THR A 142 0.91 0.71 -17.17
C THR A 142 0.73 -0.58 -16.41
#